data_AF-A0A7X7LWV7-F1
#
_entry.id   AF-A0A7X7LWV7-F1
#
_cell.length_a   1.000
_cell.length_b   1.000
_cell.length_c   1.000
_cell.angle_alpha   90.00
_cell.angle_beta   90.00
_cell.angle_gamma   90.00
#
_symmetry.space_group_name_H-M   'P 1'
#
loop_
_entity.id
_entity.type
_entity.pdbx_description
1 polymer ?
#
loop_
_entity_poly.entity_id
_entity_poly.type
_entity_poly.pdbx_seq_one_letter_code
_entity_poly.pdbx_strand_id
1 'polypeptide(L)'
;MEEAFVALAQACVRQWQGNVTGAAHADAEQAVEFIHQIRVALRRLRSALKAFAPVLPAPFPETWQQRLRDNADRFGPARDLDVFRTELLMLPAAEQGEGLALAAFARERLARDGGHASASRRPPASSRRSCIGCASA
;
A
#
# COMPACT_ATOMS: atom_id res chain seq x y z
N MET A 1 19.14 1.56 23.36
CA MET A 1 18.37 0.64 22.49
C MET A 1 17.09 1.30 21.97
N GLU A 2 16.34 2.00 22.83
CA GLU A 2 15.14 2.74 22.43
C GLU A 2 15.41 3.82 21.38
N GLU A 3 16.49 4.61 21.52
CA GLU A 3 16.90 5.61 20.53
C GLU A 3 17.15 5.03 19.14
N ALA A 4 17.74 3.82 19.07
CA ALA A 4 17.99 3.15 17.79
C ALA A 4 16.70 2.72 17.10
N PHE A 5 15.72 2.22 17.87
CA PHE A 5 14.39 1.93 17.36
C PHE A 5 13.71 3.20 16.85
N VAL A 6 13.72 4.28 17.64
CA VAL A 6 13.09 5.56 17.27
C VAL A 6 13.71 6.11 15.98
N ALA A 7 15.04 6.15 15.88
CA ALA A 7 15.73 6.63 14.68
C ALA A 7 15.37 5.80 13.44
N LEU A 8 15.37 4.46 13.55
CA LEU A 8 14.99 3.56 12.47
C LEU A 8 13.52 3.71 12.08
N ALA A 9 12.62 3.78 13.06
CA ALA A 9 11.19 3.93 12.84
C ALA A 9 10.88 5.24 12.14
N GLN A 10 11.47 6.35 12.60
CA GLN A 10 11.33 7.66 11.97
C GLN A 10 11.87 7.68 10.54
N ALA A 11 13.01 7.02 10.27
CA ALA A 11 13.53 6.90 8.90
C ALA A 11 12.55 6.16 7.98
N CYS A 12 11.97 5.06 8.45
CA CYS A 12 10.96 4.31 7.69
C CYS A 12 9.69 5.15 7.46
N VAL A 13 9.21 5.86 8.49
CA VAL A 13 8.03 6.73 8.39
C VAL A 13 8.26 7.88 7.41
N ARG A 14 9.42 8.54 7.44
CA ARG A 14 9.77 9.59 6.48
C ARG A 14 9.81 9.06 5.05
N GLN A 15 10.43 7.90 4.83
CA GLN A 15 10.44 7.25 3.51
C GLN A 15 9.00 6.96 3.06
N TRP A 16 8.17 6.37 3.92
CA TRP A 16 6.77 6.09 3.60
C TRP A 16 6.01 7.37 3.23
N GLN A 17 6.04 8.40 4.07
CA GLN A 17 5.34 9.66 3.84
C GLN A 17 5.80 10.37 2.56
N GLY A 18 7.12 10.42 2.33
CA GLY A 18 7.68 11.03 1.12
C GLY A 18 7.21 10.31 -0.16
N ASN A 19 7.18 8.99 -0.16
CA ASN A 19 6.72 8.21 -1.30
C ASN A 19 5.20 8.26 -1.48
N VAL A 20 4.40 8.41 -0.42
CA VAL A 20 2.96 8.67 -0.54
C VAL A 20 2.71 10.00 -1.25
N THR A 21 3.41 11.06 -0.86
CA THR A 21 3.33 12.36 -1.53
C THR A 21 3.78 12.26 -2.99
N GLY A 22 4.87 11.55 -3.28
CA GLY A 22 5.34 11.30 -4.65
C GLY A 22 4.31 10.56 -5.49
N ALA A 23 3.76 9.46 -4.98
CA ALA A 23 2.75 8.67 -5.67
C ALA A 23 1.49 9.46 -6.02
N ALA A 24 1.09 10.42 -5.17
CA ALA A 24 -0.11 11.24 -5.39
C ALA A 24 0.02 12.22 -6.58
N HIS A 25 1.26 12.54 -7.00
CA HIS A 25 1.55 13.48 -8.08
C HIS A 25 2.18 12.79 -9.31
N ALA A 26 2.44 11.50 -9.20
CA ALA A 26 3.04 10.68 -10.24
C ALA A 26 2.02 10.25 -11.29
N ASP A 27 2.48 10.05 -12.53
CA ASP A 27 1.71 9.26 -13.49
C ASP A 27 1.71 7.77 -13.10
N ALA A 28 0.96 6.96 -13.85
CA ALA A 28 0.78 5.54 -13.54
C ALA A 28 2.10 4.74 -13.54
N GLU A 29 3.07 5.11 -14.38
CA GLU A 29 4.35 4.41 -14.50
C GLU A 29 5.28 4.77 -13.34
N GLN A 30 5.37 6.07 -13.02
CA GLN A 30 6.14 6.57 -11.89
C GLN A 30 5.56 6.11 -10.54
N ALA A 31 4.23 6.02 -10.43
CA ALA A 31 3.55 5.55 -9.21
C ALA A 31 3.97 4.13 -8.80
N VAL A 32 4.39 3.28 -9.74
CA VAL A 32 4.85 1.91 -9.45
C VAL A 32 6.04 1.92 -8.49
N GLU A 33 7.05 2.75 -8.77
CA GLU A 33 8.26 2.80 -7.93
C GLU A 33 7.96 3.43 -6.57
N PHE A 34 7.13 4.49 -6.52
CA PHE A 34 6.71 5.06 -5.24
C PHE A 34 5.96 4.03 -4.38
N ILE A 35 5.03 3.27 -4.97
CA ILE A 35 4.31 2.21 -4.24
C ILE A 35 5.27 1.10 -3.79
N HIS A 36 6.24 0.72 -4.63
CA HIS A 36 7.30 -0.22 -4.24
C HIS A 36 8.05 0.28 -2.99
N GLN A 37 8.51 1.53 -2.99
CA GLN A 37 9.25 2.13 -1.88
C GLN A 37 8.41 2.27 -0.60
N ILE A 38 7.11 2.57 -0.72
CA ILE A 38 6.17 2.53 0.42
C ILE A 38 6.16 1.14 1.06
N ARG A 39 6.07 0.09 0.24
CA ARG A 39 6.04 -1.30 0.72
C ARG A 39 7.35 -1.73 1.37
N VAL A 40 8.49 -1.30 0.83
CA VAL A 40 9.81 -1.52 1.45
C VAL A 40 9.86 -0.87 2.83
N ALA A 41 9.44 0.38 2.97
CA ALA A 41 9.42 1.10 4.24
C ALA A 41 8.52 0.41 5.28
N LEU A 42 7.31 0.00 4.88
CA LEU A 42 6.37 -0.71 5.77
C LEU A 42 6.91 -2.07 6.22
N ARG A 43 7.52 -2.86 5.30
CA ARG A 43 8.15 -4.13 5.64
C ARG A 43 9.29 -3.93 6.65
N ARG A 44 10.15 -2.94 6.41
CA ARG A 44 11.27 -2.62 7.30
C ARG A 44 10.80 -2.19 8.69
N LEU A 45 9.77 -1.33 8.77
CA LEU A 45 9.19 -0.89 10.04
C LEU A 45 8.59 -2.06 10.84
N ARG A 46 7.91 -2.99 10.16
CA ARG A 46 7.40 -4.21 10.79
C ARG A 46 8.52 -5.14 11.28
N SER A 47 9.59 -5.31 10.51
CA SER A 47 10.75 -6.09 10.97
C SER A 47 11.42 -5.43 12.17
N ALA A 48 11.55 -4.09 12.18
CA ALA A 48 12.07 -3.35 13.32
C ALA A 48 11.21 -3.57 14.58
N LEU A 49 9.89 -3.42 14.48
CA LEU A 49 8.97 -3.67 15.60
C LEU A 49 9.11 -5.08 16.17
N LYS A 50 9.32 -6.09 15.33
CA LYS A 50 9.58 -7.48 15.78
C LYS A 50 10.92 -7.59 16.51
N ALA A 51 11.98 -7.02 15.93
CA ALA A 51 13.34 -7.10 16.48
C ALA A 51 13.45 -6.39 17.84
N PHE A 52 12.75 -5.27 18.01
CA PHE A 52 12.76 -4.48 19.23
C PHE A 52 11.60 -4.82 20.20
N ALA A 53 10.74 -5.78 19.86
CA ALA A 53 9.59 -6.14 20.71
C ALA A 53 9.96 -6.42 22.19
N PRO A 54 11.07 -7.11 22.53
CA PRO A 54 11.41 -7.39 23.93
C PRO A 54 11.73 -6.15 24.79
N VAL A 55 12.03 -5.01 24.16
CA VAL A 55 12.43 -3.77 24.85
C VAL A 55 11.38 -2.66 24.73
N LEU A 56 10.26 -2.94 24.05
CA LEU A 56 9.16 -2.01 23.85
C LEU A 56 8.03 -2.32 24.84
N PRO A 57 7.30 -1.31 25.35
CA PRO A 57 6.23 -1.52 26.30
C PRO A 57 5.04 -2.25 25.65
N ALA A 58 4.55 -3.33 26.24
CA ALA A 58 3.31 -3.95 25.81
C ALA A 58 2.12 -2.98 26.03
N PRO A 59 1.11 -2.93 25.13
CA PRO A 59 0.89 -3.77 23.94
C PRO A 59 1.37 -3.10 22.63
N PHE A 60 2.37 -2.22 22.71
CA PHE A 60 2.79 -1.40 21.58
C PHE A 60 3.22 -2.22 20.36
N PRO A 61 4.09 -3.25 20.47
CA PRO A 61 4.51 -4.03 19.32
C PRO A 61 3.35 -4.74 18.63
N GLU A 62 2.48 -5.44 19.38
CA GLU A 62 1.35 -6.16 18.80
C GLU A 62 0.37 -5.22 18.08
N THR A 63 0.03 -4.11 18.74
CA THR A 63 -0.93 -3.12 18.20
C THR A 63 -0.42 -2.55 16.88
N TRP A 64 0.85 -2.14 16.82
CA TRP A 64 1.41 -1.52 15.63
C TRP A 64 1.74 -2.53 14.53
N GLN A 65 2.12 -3.76 14.88
CA GLN A 65 2.28 -4.83 13.89
C GLN A 65 1.00 -5.08 13.11
N GLN A 66 -0.14 -5.16 13.80
CA GLN A 66 -1.43 -5.39 13.16
C GLN A 66 -1.82 -4.19 12.27
N ARG A 67 -1.72 -2.97 12.78
CA ARG A 67 -2.05 -1.76 12.00
C ARG A 67 -1.20 -1.60 10.75
N LEU A 68 0.11 -1.86 10.85
CA LEU A 68 1.02 -1.77 9.71
C LEU A 68 0.79 -2.90 8.70
N ARG A 69 0.38 -4.09 9.17
CA ARG A 69 -0.05 -5.17 8.29
C ARG A 69 -1.29 -4.76 7.51
N ASP A 70 -2.34 -4.29 8.19
CA ASP A 70 -3.59 -3.84 7.56
C ASP A 70 -3.34 -2.72 6.55
N ASN A 71 -2.36 -1.84 6.82
CA ASN A 71 -1.94 -0.81 5.88
C ASN A 71 -1.24 -1.41 4.66
N ALA A 72 -0.28 -2.32 4.87
CA ALA A 72 0.46 -2.97 3.78
C ALA A 72 -0.45 -3.82 2.87
N ASP A 73 -1.51 -4.41 3.42
CA ASP A 73 -2.46 -5.24 2.67
C ASP A 73 -3.34 -4.42 1.72
N ARG A 74 -3.49 -3.10 1.94
CA ARG A 74 -4.16 -2.18 0.97
C ARG A 74 -3.40 -2.05 -0.35
N PHE A 75 -2.11 -2.38 -0.37
CA PHE A 75 -1.28 -2.35 -1.57
C PHE A 75 -1.17 -3.74 -2.25
N GLY A 76 -2.22 -4.57 -2.13
CA GLY A 76 -2.27 -5.96 -2.61
C GLY A 76 -1.82 -6.18 -4.07
N PRO A 77 -2.35 -5.47 -5.08
CA PRO A 77 -1.89 -5.66 -6.46
C PRO A 77 -0.41 -5.33 -6.68
N ALA A 78 0.11 -4.35 -5.94
CA ALA A 78 1.54 -4.02 -5.96
C ALA A 78 2.39 -5.00 -5.13
N ARG A 79 1.79 -5.68 -4.14
CA ARG A 79 2.41 -6.79 -3.40
C ARG A 79 2.75 -7.93 -4.32
N ASP A 80 1.83 -8.31 -5.18
CA ASP A 80 2.03 -9.45 -6.06
C ASP A 80 3.18 -9.15 -7.03
N LEU A 81 3.23 -7.94 -7.59
CA LEU A 81 4.35 -7.49 -8.43
C LEU A 81 5.70 -7.41 -7.67
N ASP A 82 5.70 -7.00 -6.41
CA ASP A 82 6.89 -7.00 -5.53
C ASP A 82 7.43 -8.41 -5.27
N VAL A 83 6.53 -9.35 -5.00
CA VAL A 83 6.88 -10.77 -4.78
C VAL A 83 7.42 -11.35 -6.08
N PHE A 84 6.74 -11.12 -7.20
CA PHE A 84 7.26 -11.47 -8.52
C PHE A 84 8.66 -10.90 -8.72
N ARG A 85 8.89 -9.60 -8.47
CA ARG A 85 10.22 -9.00 -8.68
C ARG A 85 11.29 -9.58 -7.75
N THR A 86 10.93 -9.88 -6.50
CA THR A 86 11.91 -10.36 -5.51
C THR A 86 12.21 -11.85 -5.69
N GLU A 87 11.22 -12.67 -6.05
CA GLU A 87 11.39 -14.11 -6.22
C GLU A 87 11.87 -14.46 -7.63
N LEU A 88 11.36 -13.78 -8.67
CA LEU A 88 11.76 -14.03 -10.06
C LEU A 88 13.20 -13.62 -10.34
N LEU A 89 13.68 -12.49 -9.78
CA LEU A 89 15.07 -12.06 -9.96
C LEU A 89 16.06 -12.95 -9.19
N MET A 90 15.59 -13.79 -8.27
CA MET A 90 16.41 -14.75 -7.53
C MET A 90 16.43 -16.14 -8.19
N LEU A 91 15.58 -16.38 -9.20
CA LEU A 91 15.61 -17.60 -10.02
C LEU A 91 16.79 -17.56 -11.01
N PRO A 92 17.35 -18.72 -11.39
CA PRO A 92 18.33 -18.81 -12.47
C PRO A 92 17.76 -18.24 -13.78
N ALA A 93 18.58 -17.54 -14.58
CA ALA A 93 18.14 -16.86 -15.80
C ALA A 93 17.37 -17.75 -16.80
N ALA A 94 17.64 -19.06 -16.81
CA ALA A 94 16.92 -20.03 -17.63
C ALA A 94 15.45 -20.21 -17.23
N GLU A 95 15.12 -20.01 -15.95
CA GLU A 95 13.77 -20.18 -15.38
C GLU A 95 13.01 -18.84 -15.24
N GLN A 96 13.72 -17.72 -15.38
CA GLN A 96 13.11 -16.38 -15.36
C GLN A 96 12.14 -16.14 -16.54
N GLY A 97 12.39 -16.78 -17.69
CA GLY A 97 11.62 -16.58 -18.91
C GLY A 97 10.13 -16.92 -18.77
N GLU A 98 9.82 -18.02 -18.07
CA GLU A 98 8.44 -18.45 -17.85
C GLU A 98 7.69 -17.52 -16.90
N GLY A 99 8.34 -17.06 -15.83
CA GLY A 99 7.74 -16.09 -14.90
C GLY A 99 7.51 -14.71 -15.52
N LEU A 100 8.42 -14.25 -16.39
CA LEU A 100 8.25 -13.01 -17.15
C LEU A 100 7.10 -13.12 -18.17
N ALA A 101 6.98 -14.27 -18.85
CA ALA A 101 5.88 -14.52 -19.78
C ALA A 101 4.52 -14.55 -19.07
N LEU A 102 4.44 -15.19 -17.90
CA LEU A 102 3.21 -15.21 -17.09
C LEU A 102 2.83 -13.81 -16.59
N ALA A 103 3.81 -13.01 -16.14
CA ALA A 103 3.56 -11.64 -15.70
C ALA A 103 3.08 -10.74 -16.87
N ALA A 104 3.66 -10.90 -18.06
CA ALA A 104 3.21 -10.20 -19.27
C ALA A 104 1.77 -10.59 -19.65
N PHE A 105 1.45 -11.88 -19.62
CA PHE A 105 0.08 -12.38 -19.86
C PHE A 105 -0.93 -11.84 -18.84
N ALA A 106 -0.58 -11.85 -17.55
CA ALA A 106 -1.43 -11.33 -16.48
C ALA A 106 -1.69 -9.82 -16.65
N ARG A 107 -0.67 -9.04 -17.01
CA ARG A 107 -0.82 -7.60 -17.34
C ARG A 107 -1.79 -7.39 -18.49
N GLU A 108 -1.67 -8.18 -19.55
CA GLU A 108 -2.54 -8.06 -20.71
C GLU A 108 -3.99 -8.44 -20.39
N ARG A 109 -4.20 -9.47 -19.56
CA ARG A 109 -5.51 -9.88 -19.06
C ARG A 109 -6.15 -8.79 -18.20
N LEU A 110 -5.40 -8.22 -17.25
CA LEU A 110 -5.86 -7.13 -16.38
C LEU A 110 -6.15 -5.84 -17.16
N ALA A 111 -5.34 -5.52 -18.18
CA ALA A 111 -5.60 -4.38 -19.06
C ALA A 111 -6.90 -4.56 -19.87
N ARG A 112 -7.23 -5.80 -20.27
CA ARG A 112 -8.51 -6.14 -20.93
C ARG A 112 -9.69 -6.10 -19.96
N ASP A 113 -9.51 -6.59 -18.73
CA ASP A 113 -10.58 -6.65 -17.71
C ASP A 113 -10.82 -5.29 -17.01
N GLY A 114 -9.86 -4.36 -17.08
CA GLY A 114 -9.93 -3.00 -16.53
C GLY A 114 -11.06 -2.11 -17.09
N GLY A 115 -11.80 -2.57 -18.11
CA GLY A 115 -12.99 -1.90 -18.62
C GLY A 115 -14.21 -1.91 -17.70
N HIS A 116 -14.23 -2.69 -16.60
CA HIS A 116 -15.41 -2.86 -15.74
C HIS A 116 -15.29 -2.26 -14.31
N ALA A 117 -14.16 -1.70 -13.91
CA ALA A 117 -13.91 -1.28 -12.52
C ALA A 117 -14.11 0.22 -12.21
N SER A 118 -15.05 0.89 -12.89
CA SER A 118 -15.45 2.30 -12.60
C SER A 118 -16.88 2.45 -12.02
N ALA A 119 -17.66 1.35 -11.93
CA ALA A 119 -19.05 1.42 -11.50
C ALA A 119 -19.27 1.16 -10.00
N SER A 120 -18.59 1.89 -9.10
CA SER A 120 -19.03 1.97 -7.70
C SER A 120 -18.62 3.27 -6.99
N ARG A 121 -18.89 4.42 -7.61
CA ARG A 121 -19.13 5.66 -6.85
C ARG A 121 -20.58 6.07 -7.03
N ARG A 122 -21.45 5.46 -6.24
CA ARG A 122 -22.81 5.98 -6.03
C ARG A 122 -22.71 7.03 -4.91
N PRO A 123 -22.85 8.33 -5.18
CA PRO A 123 -22.92 9.30 -4.10
C PRO A 123 -24.19 9.06 -3.27
N PRO A 124 -24.18 9.31 -1.95
CA PRO A 124 -25.40 9.25 -1.16
C PRO A 124 -26.40 10.29 -1.69
N ALA A 125 -27.64 9.85 -1.87
CA ALA A 125 -28.75 10.71 -2.27
C ALA A 125 -28.92 11.83 -1.25
N SER A 126 -28.70 13.08 -1.68
CA SER A 126 -29.15 14.23 -0.92
C SER A 126 -30.68 14.27 -1.01
N SER A 127 -31.33 13.93 0.10
CA SER A 127 -32.76 14.18 0.28
C SER A 127 -32.98 15.69 0.27
N ARG A 128 -33.47 16.21 -0.87
CA ARG A 128 -34.13 17.51 -0.92
C ARG A 128 -35.62 17.32 -0.67
N ARG A 129 -36.16 18.29 0.07
CA ARG A 129 -37.57 18.61 0.39
C ARG A 129 -37.95 18.10 1.79
N SER A 130 -38.47 18.95 2.67
CA SER A 130 -39.61 19.83 2.40
C SER A 130 -39.51 21.22 3.03
N CYS A 131 -39.83 22.22 2.21
CA CYS A 131 -40.32 23.51 2.64
C CYS A 131 -41.69 23.32 3.28
N ILE A 132 -41.84 23.63 4.57
CA ILE A 132 -43.14 24.02 5.17
C ILE A 132 -42.83 25.05 6.26
N GLY A 133 -43.33 26.27 6.10
CA GLY A 133 -43.20 27.30 7.14
C GLY A 133 -43.43 28.73 6.66
N CYS A 134 -44.56 29.01 6.02
CA CYS A 134 -45.16 30.33 6.11
C CYS A 134 -45.55 30.58 7.57
N ALA A 135 -45.01 31.62 8.21
CA ALA A 135 -45.67 32.30 9.34
C ALA A 135 -45.06 33.69 9.52
N SER A 136 -45.95 34.67 9.39
CA SER A 136 -45.81 36.11 9.53
C SER A 136 -45.18 36.57 10.85
N ALA A 137 -44.38 37.64 10.78
CA ALA A 137 -44.40 38.81 11.67
C ALA A 137 -43.60 39.94 11.02
#